data_AF-F4QT74-F1
#
_entry.id   AF-F4QT74-F1
#
_cell.length_a   1.000
_cell.length_b   1.000
_cell.length_c   1.000
_cell.angle_alpha   90.00
_cell.angle_beta   90.00
_cell.angle_gamma   90.00
#
_symmetry.space_group_name_H-M   'P 1'
#
loop_
_entity.id
_entity.type
_entity.pdbx_description
1 polymer ?
#
loop_
_entity_poly.entity_id
_entity_poly.type
_entity_poly.pdbx_seq_one_letter_code
_entity_poly.pdbx_strand_id
1 'polypeptide(L)'
;MTLQSRLLTAFETHDLAEIQSVLSQGLDPTVPIIGKPPVMILIEMYYRSDAFPACLRLLLDHGATVVDPLLLPVLLDDIPALEDALKSNPDYLNHRVHLPSAFVSLNGATLLHLASEYGHLEAATWLLDQGCDPNATADTDLGYNGHTAIFHTVNSNGNRSAAVMRLLLERGACTDLQLQGLWWGRGFEWETLFFDVTPVSFAQMGLLPQIHRREADIYANIADLLAVSGRLVPELSNVPNRYLMS
;
A
#
# COMPACT_ATOMS: atom_id res chain seq x y z
N MET A 1 -19.89 -23.93 1.19
CA MET A 1 -18.60 -23.31 1.52
C MET A 1 -18.35 -23.46 3.02
N THR A 2 -17.11 -23.69 3.46
CA THR A 2 -16.75 -23.73 4.89
C THR A 2 -16.67 -22.31 5.44
N LEU A 3 -16.69 -22.12 6.78
CA LEU A 3 -16.50 -20.79 7.38
C LEU A 3 -15.15 -20.19 6.97
N GLN A 4 -14.10 -21.01 6.87
CA GLN A 4 -12.78 -20.59 6.41
C GLN A 4 -12.82 -20.11 4.95
N SER A 5 -13.43 -20.87 4.02
CA SER A 5 -13.50 -20.44 2.62
C SER A 5 -14.34 -19.17 2.45
N ARG A 6 -15.40 -19.01 3.26
CA ARG A 6 -16.23 -17.80 3.28
C ARG A 6 -15.43 -16.59 3.76
N LEU A 7 -14.65 -16.74 4.84
CA LEU A 7 -13.78 -15.67 5.34
C LEU A 7 -12.79 -15.22 4.26
N LEU A 8 -12.11 -16.18 3.61
CA LEU A 8 -11.16 -15.87 2.54
C LEU A 8 -11.83 -15.17 1.35
N THR A 9 -13.07 -15.54 0.98
CA THR A 9 -13.81 -14.82 -0.07
C THR A 9 -14.21 -13.41 0.37
N ALA A 10 -14.64 -13.23 1.61
CA ALA A 10 -15.02 -11.92 2.14
C ALA A 10 -13.83 -10.95 2.17
N PHE A 11 -12.65 -11.48 2.47
CA PHE A 11 -11.38 -10.78 2.42
C PHE A 11 -11.06 -10.17 1.05
N GLU A 12 -11.27 -10.89 -0.06
CA GLU A 12 -11.02 -10.40 -1.42
C GLU A 12 -11.84 -9.15 -1.82
N THR A 13 -12.87 -8.80 -1.04
CA THR A 13 -13.74 -7.63 -1.28
C THR A 13 -13.91 -6.74 -0.05
N HIS A 14 -13.22 -7.05 1.05
CA HIS A 14 -13.43 -6.44 2.37
C HIS A 14 -14.93 -6.37 2.78
N ASP A 15 -15.66 -7.48 2.57
CA ASP A 15 -17.04 -7.62 3.01
C ASP A 15 -17.12 -7.78 4.53
N LEU A 16 -17.22 -6.63 5.21
CA LEU A 16 -17.27 -6.54 6.67
C LEU A 16 -18.45 -7.33 7.27
N ALA A 17 -19.60 -7.35 6.59
CA ALA A 17 -20.80 -8.02 7.10
C ALA A 17 -20.61 -9.55 7.08
N GLU A 18 -20.01 -10.07 6.01
CA GLU A 18 -19.70 -11.50 5.93
C GLU A 18 -18.58 -11.91 6.88
N ILE A 19 -17.54 -11.08 7.08
CA ILE A 19 -16.50 -11.33 8.10
C ILE A 19 -17.15 -11.40 9.49
N GLN A 20 -18.02 -10.46 9.84
CA GLN A 20 -18.74 -10.47 11.11
C GLN A 20 -19.63 -11.72 11.27
N SER A 21 -20.30 -12.10 10.18
CA SER A 21 -21.16 -13.29 10.10
C SER A 21 -20.38 -14.58 10.39
N VAL A 22 -19.22 -14.79 9.75
CA VAL A 22 -18.43 -16.01 9.95
C VAL A 22 -17.82 -16.10 11.35
N LEU A 23 -17.38 -14.97 11.93
CA LEU A 23 -16.89 -14.91 13.30
C LEU A 23 -18.00 -15.22 14.32
N SER A 24 -19.20 -14.68 14.11
CA SER A 24 -20.36 -14.94 14.98
C SER A 24 -20.84 -16.41 14.94
N GLN A 25 -20.53 -17.13 13.86
CA GLN A 25 -20.79 -18.56 13.72
C GLN A 25 -19.69 -19.43 14.37
N GLY A 26 -18.72 -18.82 15.06
CA GLY A 26 -17.71 -19.50 15.85
C GLY A 26 -16.39 -19.78 15.12
N LEU A 27 -16.13 -19.12 13.98
CA LEU A 27 -14.78 -19.15 13.41
C LEU A 27 -13.82 -18.39 14.33
N ASP A 28 -12.76 -19.07 14.78
CA ASP A 28 -11.69 -18.49 15.57
C ASP A 28 -10.62 -17.85 14.64
N PRO A 29 -10.47 -16.51 14.60
CA PRO A 29 -9.53 -15.84 13.71
C PRO A 29 -8.08 -15.93 14.18
N THR A 30 -7.82 -16.55 15.34
CA THR A 30 -6.46 -16.80 15.84
C THR A 30 -5.86 -18.09 15.26
N VAL A 31 -6.69 -18.99 14.75
CA VAL A 31 -6.26 -20.27 14.19
C VAL A 31 -5.84 -20.09 12.72
N PRO A 32 -4.62 -20.53 12.34
CA PRO A 32 -4.14 -20.40 10.96
C PRO A 32 -5.04 -21.09 9.93
N ILE A 33 -5.24 -20.41 8.80
CA ILE A 33 -5.93 -20.93 7.61
C ILE A 33 -4.86 -21.08 6.51
N ILE A 34 -4.75 -22.27 5.93
CA ILE A 34 -3.72 -22.58 4.90
C ILE A 34 -2.31 -22.24 5.44
N GLY A 35 -2.08 -22.54 6.73
CA GLY A 35 -0.79 -22.32 7.39
C GLY A 35 -0.47 -20.86 7.73
N LYS A 36 -1.36 -19.90 7.48
CA LYS A 36 -1.15 -18.47 7.77
C LYS A 36 -2.23 -17.91 8.72
N PRO A 37 -1.88 -17.06 9.69
CA PRO A 37 -2.89 -16.36 10.50
C PRO A 37 -3.84 -15.55 9.61
N PRO A 38 -5.17 -15.62 9.82
CA PRO A 38 -6.16 -14.85 9.05
C PRO A 38 -5.88 -13.35 8.98
N VAL A 39 -5.39 -12.75 10.07
CA VAL A 39 -5.00 -11.32 10.08
C VAL A 39 -3.86 -11.01 9.12
N MET A 40 -2.88 -11.91 8.99
CA MET A 40 -1.78 -11.74 8.04
C MET A 40 -2.24 -11.98 6.60
N ILE A 41 -3.20 -12.89 6.39
CA ILE A 41 -3.84 -13.02 5.07
C ILE A 41 -4.51 -11.70 4.68
N LEU A 42 -5.29 -11.10 5.59
CA LEU A 42 -5.95 -9.80 5.40
C LEU A 42 -4.97 -8.69 5.02
N ILE A 43 -3.86 -8.60 5.75
CA ILE A 43 -2.82 -7.58 5.54
C ILE A 43 -2.08 -7.82 4.20
N GLU A 44 -1.69 -9.05 3.89
CA GLU A 44 -0.78 -9.33 2.78
C GLU A 44 -1.46 -9.48 1.40
N MET A 45 -2.79 -9.61 1.35
CA MET A 45 -3.52 -9.84 0.09
C MET A 45 -3.38 -8.69 -0.91
N TYR A 46 -3.90 -8.88 -2.12
CA TYR A 46 -3.85 -7.85 -3.17
C TYR A 46 -4.88 -6.73 -2.98
N TYR A 47 -6.11 -7.05 -2.57
CA TYR A 47 -7.18 -6.04 -2.50
C TYR A 47 -6.92 -5.01 -1.39
N ARG A 48 -7.24 -3.74 -1.69
CA ARG A 48 -7.09 -2.60 -0.78
C ARG A 48 -8.33 -1.72 -0.90
N SER A 49 -8.95 -1.36 0.22
CA SER A 49 -10.11 -0.46 0.23
C SER A 49 -10.24 0.25 1.57
N ASP A 50 -11.10 1.27 1.62
CA ASP A 50 -11.35 2.06 2.84
C ASP A 50 -12.05 1.25 3.94
N ALA A 51 -12.58 0.08 3.61
CA ALA A 51 -13.13 -0.88 4.58
C ALA A 51 -12.04 -1.72 5.28
N PHE A 52 -10.79 -1.67 4.81
CA PHE A 52 -9.69 -2.46 5.36
C PHE A 52 -9.50 -2.25 6.87
N PRO A 53 -9.40 -1.00 7.39
CA PRO A 53 -9.22 -0.78 8.84
C PRO A 53 -10.32 -1.41 9.69
N ALA A 54 -11.58 -1.35 9.22
CA ALA A 54 -12.71 -1.94 9.92
C ALA A 54 -12.63 -3.48 9.92
N CYS A 55 -12.22 -4.09 8.81
CA CYS A 55 -12.01 -5.53 8.72
C CYS A 55 -10.87 -5.98 9.65
N LEU A 56 -9.76 -5.23 9.66
CA LEU A 56 -8.62 -5.51 10.52
C LEU A 56 -9.02 -5.38 12.00
N ARG A 57 -9.69 -4.29 12.38
CA ARG A 57 -10.18 -4.08 13.75
C ARG A 57 -11.07 -5.23 14.21
N LEU A 58 -11.98 -5.67 13.35
CA LEU A 58 -12.90 -6.77 13.67
C LEU A 58 -12.15 -8.07 14.01
N LEU A 59 -11.06 -8.40 13.30
CA LEU A 59 -10.23 -9.57 13.65
C LEU A 59 -9.50 -9.37 14.99
N LEU A 60 -8.97 -8.17 15.23
CA LEU A 60 -8.26 -7.82 16.48
C LEU A 60 -9.20 -7.90 17.69
N ASP A 61 -10.43 -7.42 17.56
CA ASP A 61 -11.47 -7.48 18.60
C ASP A 61 -11.85 -8.93 18.95
N HIS A 62 -11.61 -9.87 18.02
CA HIS A 62 -11.79 -11.32 18.22
C HIS A 62 -10.48 -12.03 18.58
N GLY A 63 -9.49 -11.29 19.08
CA GLY A 63 -8.26 -11.83 19.67
C GLY A 63 -7.14 -12.12 18.67
N ALA A 64 -7.29 -11.76 17.39
CA ALA A 64 -6.17 -11.87 16.45
C ALA A 64 -5.03 -10.94 16.84
N THR A 65 -3.80 -11.37 16.60
CA THR A 65 -2.59 -10.58 16.88
C THR A 65 -1.72 -10.52 15.63
N VAL A 66 -1.13 -9.36 15.36
CA VAL A 66 -0.09 -9.21 14.34
C VAL A 66 1.29 -9.44 14.94
N VAL A 67 2.25 -9.86 14.11
CA VAL A 67 3.64 -10.11 14.55
C VAL A 67 4.31 -8.83 15.04
N ASP A 68 4.06 -7.72 14.35
CA ASP A 68 4.59 -6.41 14.68
C ASP A 68 3.46 -5.44 15.03
N PRO A 69 3.13 -5.27 16.33
CA PRO A 69 2.03 -4.42 16.75
C PRO A 69 2.29 -2.93 16.54
N LEU A 70 3.53 -2.50 16.30
CA LEU A 70 3.86 -1.09 16.02
C LEU A 70 3.28 -0.64 14.66
N LEU A 71 2.92 -1.57 13.79
CA LEU A 71 2.28 -1.27 12.51
C LEU A 71 0.78 -0.96 12.64
N LEU A 72 0.15 -1.42 13.73
CA LEU A 72 -1.31 -1.34 13.89
C LEU A 72 -1.86 0.09 13.82
N PRO A 73 -1.26 1.11 14.47
CA PRO A 73 -1.78 2.47 14.37
C PRO A 73 -1.84 3.00 12.94
N VAL A 74 -0.83 2.66 12.11
CA VAL A 74 -0.80 3.04 10.69
C VAL A 74 -1.80 2.22 9.88
N LEU A 75 -1.84 0.89 10.05
CA LEU A 75 -2.76 -0.01 9.32
C LEU A 75 -4.24 0.27 9.62
N LEU A 76 -4.52 0.87 10.78
CA LEU A 76 -5.88 1.22 11.21
C LEU A 76 -6.23 2.67 10.94
N ASP A 77 -5.30 3.46 10.41
CA ASP A 77 -5.44 4.91 10.20
C ASP A 77 -5.87 5.65 11.49
N ASP A 78 -5.30 5.24 12.62
CA ASP A 78 -5.76 5.59 13.97
C ASP A 78 -4.81 6.61 14.61
N ILE A 79 -5.13 7.90 14.46
CA ILE A 79 -4.29 9.01 14.96
C ILE A 79 -4.09 8.97 16.48
N PRO A 80 -5.13 8.78 17.33
CA PRO A 80 -4.91 8.58 18.75
C PRO A 80 -3.92 7.46 19.07
N ALA A 81 -4.03 6.31 18.39
CA ALA A 81 -3.09 5.21 18.58
C ALA A 81 -1.67 5.54 18.11
N LEU A 82 -1.51 6.35 17.06
CA LEU A 82 -0.20 6.84 16.59
C LEU A 82 0.48 7.73 17.64
N GLU A 83 -0.30 8.66 18.22
CA GLU A 83 0.20 9.52 19.28
C GLU A 83 0.62 8.72 20.52
N ASP A 84 -0.18 7.73 20.91
CA ASP A 84 0.11 6.88 22.07
C ASP A 84 1.31 5.97 21.80
N ALA A 85 1.46 5.46 20.57
CA ALA A 85 2.64 4.71 20.15
C ALA A 85 3.90 5.56 20.27
N LEU A 86 3.89 6.80 19.77
CA LEU A 86 5.04 7.71 19.88
C LEU A 86 5.35 8.12 21.33
N LYS A 87 4.33 8.39 22.16
CA LYS A 87 4.52 8.68 23.59
C LYS A 87 5.16 7.50 24.32
N SER A 88 4.75 6.28 24.00
CA SER A 88 5.25 5.05 24.64
C SER A 88 6.62 4.60 24.13
N ASN A 89 6.97 4.96 22.89
CA ASN A 89 8.22 4.60 22.23
C ASN A 89 8.76 5.80 21.44
N PRO A 90 9.76 6.53 21.98
CA PRO A 90 10.38 7.66 21.29
C PRO A 90 11.00 7.33 19.92
N ASP A 91 11.39 6.07 19.70
CA ASP A 91 11.96 5.61 18.44
C ASP A 91 10.91 5.12 17.42
N TYR A 92 9.61 5.27 17.74
CA TYR A 92 8.50 4.79 16.91
C TYR A 92 8.58 5.28 15.46
N LEU A 93 8.92 6.56 15.24
CA LEU A 93 9.01 7.14 13.90
C LEU A 93 10.16 6.56 13.06
N ASN A 94 11.19 5.99 13.71
CA ASN A 94 12.33 5.34 13.07
C ASN A 94 12.12 3.84 12.84
N HIS A 95 10.96 3.30 13.27
CA HIS A 95 10.66 1.89 13.14
C HIS A 95 10.69 1.44 11.67
N ARG A 96 11.36 0.30 11.42
CA ARG A 96 11.52 -0.27 10.08
C ARG A 96 10.55 -1.45 9.92
N VAL A 97 9.69 -1.32 8.92
CA VAL A 97 8.65 -2.28 8.56
C VAL A 97 9.28 -3.41 7.74
N HIS A 98 8.90 -4.64 8.04
CA HIS A 98 9.24 -5.83 7.27
C HIS A 98 7.96 -6.65 7.05
N LEU A 99 7.28 -6.40 5.94
CA LEU A 99 5.98 -6.99 5.62
C LEU A 99 5.95 -7.51 4.17
N PRO A 100 5.48 -8.74 3.92
CA PRO A 100 5.19 -9.19 2.56
C PRO A 100 4.15 -8.28 1.90
N SER A 101 4.37 -7.92 0.64
CA SER A 101 3.47 -7.08 -0.13
C SER A 101 3.20 -7.70 -1.49
N ALA A 102 1.93 -7.75 -1.88
CA ALA A 102 1.49 -8.13 -3.22
C ALA A 102 1.97 -7.15 -4.32
N PHE A 103 2.56 -6.02 -3.92
CA PHE A 103 3.00 -4.90 -4.75
C PHE A 103 4.50 -4.64 -4.55
N VAL A 104 4.90 -3.38 -4.37
CA VAL A 104 6.28 -3.03 -4.03
C VAL A 104 6.59 -3.54 -2.60
N SER A 105 7.78 -4.10 -2.41
CA SER A 105 8.22 -4.67 -1.14
C SER A 105 8.20 -3.64 0.01
N LEU A 106 7.77 -4.07 1.20
CA LEU A 106 7.86 -3.31 2.45
C LEU A 106 9.00 -3.85 3.33
N ASN A 107 10.16 -4.18 2.75
CA ASN A 107 11.33 -4.63 3.48
C ASN A 107 12.22 -3.45 3.89
N GLY A 108 12.44 -3.28 5.19
CA GLY A 108 13.10 -2.09 5.73
C GLY A 108 12.34 -0.81 5.37
N ALA A 109 11.03 -0.88 5.19
CA ALA A 109 10.23 0.29 4.84
C ALA A 109 10.05 1.21 6.05
N THR A 110 9.76 2.51 5.83
CA THR A 110 9.31 3.39 6.92
C THR A 110 7.80 3.27 7.14
N LEU A 111 7.29 3.75 8.26
CA LEU A 111 5.84 3.86 8.50
C LEU A 111 5.11 4.66 7.41
N LEU A 112 5.80 5.62 6.77
CA LEU A 112 5.24 6.40 5.66
C LEU A 112 5.08 5.57 4.37
N HIS A 113 5.94 4.59 4.11
CA HIS A 113 5.73 3.64 3.01
C HIS A 113 4.47 2.81 3.26
N LEU A 114 4.28 2.36 4.50
CA LEU A 114 3.11 1.59 4.90
C LEU A 114 1.82 2.42 4.75
N ALA A 115 1.80 3.66 5.24
CA ALA A 115 0.66 4.55 5.05
C ALA A 115 0.37 4.81 3.54
N SER A 116 1.41 4.92 2.72
CA SER A 116 1.30 5.14 1.27
C SER A 116 0.74 3.95 0.52
N GLU A 117 1.21 2.74 0.84
CA GLU A 117 0.71 1.46 0.32
C GLU A 117 -0.79 1.30 0.60
N TYR A 118 -1.21 1.65 1.82
CA TYR A 118 -2.59 1.54 2.25
C TYR A 118 -3.40 2.82 2.07
N GLY A 119 -2.89 3.84 1.38
CA GLY A 119 -3.65 5.05 1.07
C GLY A 119 -4.23 5.75 2.31
N HIS A 120 -3.60 5.57 3.46
CA HIS A 120 -4.02 6.08 4.77
C HIS A 120 -3.58 7.53 4.91
N LEU A 121 -4.47 8.45 4.52
CA LEU A 121 -4.15 9.86 4.35
C LEU A 121 -3.90 10.53 5.69
N GLU A 122 -4.70 10.21 6.69
CA GLU A 122 -4.62 10.75 8.05
C GLU A 122 -3.28 10.32 8.67
N ALA A 123 -2.95 9.03 8.65
CA ALA A 123 -1.67 8.52 9.13
C ALA A 123 -0.48 9.13 8.37
N ALA A 124 -0.56 9.21 7.03
CA ALA A 124 0.51 9.81 6.23
C ALA A 124 0.71 11.30 6.57
N THR A 125 -0.37 12.06 6.73
CA THR A 125 -0.33 13.47 7.13
C THR A 125 0.33 13.62 8.48
N TRP A 126 -0.12 12.84 9.47
CA TRP A 126 0.42 12.89 10.82
C TRP A 126 1.92 12.54 10.86
N LEU A 127 2.34 11.47 10.15
CA LEU A 127 3.75 11.08 10.08
C LEU A 127 4.63 12.18 9.50
N LEU A 128 4.19 12.82 8.41
CA LEU A 128 4.90 13.95 7.80
C LEU A 128 4.93 15.18 8.72
N ASP A 129 3.86 15.43 9.49
CA ASP A 129 3.80 16.51 10.48
C ASP A 129 4.75 16.26 11.67
N GLN A 130 5.02 14.99 12.00
CA GLN A 130 6.05 14.61 12.98
C GLN A 130 7.48 14.67 12.41
N GLY A 131 7.66 15.07 11.15
CA GLY A 131 8.96 15.26 10.53
C GLY A 131 9.56 13.99 9.89
N CYS A 132 8.75 12.95 9.65
CA CYS A 132 9.22 11.82 8.82
C CYS A 132 9.61 12.32 7.42
N ASP A 133 10.79 11.90 6.94
CA ASP A 133 11.29 12.27 5.63
C ASP A 133 10.53 11.51 4.51
N PRO A 134 9.84 12.20 3.57
CA PRO A 134 9.20 11.56 2.43
C PRO A 134 10.18 10.86 1.48
N ASN A 135 11.47 11.19 1.57
CA ASN A 135 12.54 10.63 0.75
C ASN A 135 13.37 9.56 1.46
N ALA A 136 12.99 9.16 2.66
CA ALA A 136 13.61 8.00 3.31
C ALA A 136 13.42 6.75 2.44
N THR A 137 14.48 5.95 2.28
CA THR A 137 14.46 4.78 1.40
C THR A 137 14.22 3.48 2.19
N ALA A 138 13.49 2.56 1.57
CA ALA A 138 13.44 1.16 1.98
C ALA A 138 14.79 0.46 1.74
N ASP A 139 14.93 -0.78 2.23
CA ASP A 139 16.15 -1.56 2.02
C ASP A 139 16.27 -2.03 0.57
N THR A 140 17.50 -2.27 0.13
CA THR A 140 17.76 -2.89 -1.17
C THR A 140 17.81 -4.41 -1.05
N ASP A 141 17.53 -5.08 -2.15
CA ASP A 141 17.58 -6.53 -2.24
C ASP A 141 18.23 -6.95 -3.57
N LEU A 142 19.41 -7.56 -3.47
CA LEU A 142 20.29 -7.90 -4.60
C LEU A 142 20.63 -6.69 -5.49
N GLY A 143 20.69 -5.49 -4.90
CA GLY A 143 20.95 -4.23 -5.63
C GLY A 143 19.71 -3.59 -6.27
N TYR A 144 18.52 -4.19 -6.09
CA TYR A 144 17.23 -3.66 -6.54
C TYR A 144 16.43 -3.08 -5.37
N ASN A 145 15.28 -2.45 -5.65
CA ASN A 145 14.48 -1.64 -4.71
C ASN A 145 15.25 -0.40 -4.23
N GLY A 146 15.20 -0.06 -2.93
CA GLY A 146 15.69 1.24 -2.42
C GLY A 146 14.74 2.40 -2.75
N HIS A 147 13.46 2.09 -2.92
CA HIS A 147 12.41 3.05 -3.23
C HIS A 147 12.03 3.91 -2.02
N THR A 148 11.36 5.04 -2.30
CA THR A 148 10.75 5.91 -1.30
C THR A 148 9.23 5.69 -1.25
N ALA A 149 8.55 6.35 -0.30
CA ALA A 149 7.11 6.18 -0.07
C ALA A 149 6.25 6.43 -1.33
N ILE A 150 6.66 7.35 -2.21
CA ILE A 150 5.91 7.70 -3.43
C ILE A 150 5.76 6.52 -4.41
N PHE A 151 6.69 5.56 -4.41
CA PHE A 151 6.57 4.38 -5.28
C PHE A 151 5.35 3.52 -4.94
N HIS A 152 4.89 3.53 -3.69
CA HIS A 152 3.70 2.80 -3.27
C HIS A 152 2.38 3.45 -3.73
N THR A 153 2.41 4.74 -4.13
CA THR A 153 1.17 5.46 -4.45
C THR A 153 0.83 5.43 -5.94
N VAL A 154 1.85 5.50 -6.81
CA VAL A 154 1.69 5.77 -8.25
C VAL A 154 0.98 4.66 -9.03
N ASN A 155 1.04 3.42 -8.52
CA ASN A 155 0.36 2.23 -9.07
C ASN A 155 -0.54 1.55 -8.02
N SER A 156 -1.19 2.32 -7.15
CA SER A 156 -2.10 1.76 -6.15
C SER A 156 -3.36 1.13 -6.77
N ASN A 157 -3.90 0.08 -6.15
CA ASN A 157 -5.15 -0.56 -6.59
C ASN A 157 -6.31 0.46 -6.57
N GLY A 158 -7.02 0.60 -7.69
CA GLY A 158 -8.12 1.57 -7.82
C GLY A 158 -7.71 3.04 -7.67
N ASN A 159 -6.41 3.36 -7.85
CA ASN A 159 -5.86 4.71 -7.65
C ASN A 159 -6.13 5.31 -6.25
N ARG A 160 -6.35 4.45 -5.26
CA ARG A 160 -6.77 4.87 -3.92
C ARG A 160 -5.74 5.71 -3.18
N SER A 161 -4.45 5.50 -3.45
CA SER A 161 -3.38 6.26 -2.80
C SER A 161 -3.10 7.61 -3.48
N ALA A 162 -3.94 8.07 -4.42
CA ALA A 162 -3.75 9.35 -5.11
C ALA A 162 -3.73 10.55 -4.15
N ALA A 163 -4.53 10.53 -3.08
CA ALA A 163 -4.51 11.59 -2.08
C ALA A 163 -3.17 11.62 -1.32
N VAL A 164 -2.67 10.45 -0.90
CA VAL A 164 -1.34 10.33 -0.27
C VAL A 164 -0.23 10.73 -1.24
N MET A 165 -0.33 10.37 -2.52
CA MET A 165 0.64 10.79 -3.54
C MET A 165 0.75 12.32 -3.60
N ARG A 166 -0.38 13.04 -3.69
CA ARG A 166 -0.38 14.51 -3.76
C ARG A 166 0.16 15.12 -2.48
N LEU A 167 -0.19 14.58 -1.31
CA LEU A 167 0.39 14.98 -0.04
C LEU A 167 1.92 14.81 -0.05
N LEU A 168 2.44 13.65 -0.47
CA LEU A 168 3.88 13.41 -0.55
C LEU A 168 4.57 14.42 -1.48
N LEU A 169 3.96 14.71 -2.63
CA LEU A 169 4.44 15.71 -3.59
C LEU A 169 4.48 17.12 -2.98
N GLU A 170 3.43 17.52 -2.28
CA GLU A 170 3.36 18.78 -1.53
C GLU A 170 4.43 18.87 -0.44
N ARG A 171 4.79 17.73 0.17
CA ARG A 171 5.85 17.61 1.19
C ARG A 171 7.25 17.40 0.60
N GLY A 172 7.42 17.49 -0.72
CA GLY A 172 8.73 17.45 -1.36
C GLY A 172 9.28 16.04 -1.63
N ALA A 173 8.41 15.07 -1.88
CA ALA A 173 8.82 13.77 -2.38
C ALA A 173 9.51 13.89 -3.75
N CYS A 174 10.66 13.25 -3.87
CA CYS A 174 11.49 13.19 -5.06
C CYS A 174 10.83 12.32 -6.14
N THR A 175 10.64 12.89 -7.33
CA THR A 175 10.00 12.22 -8.48
C THR A 175 11.00 11.70 -9.52
N ASP A 176 12.29 11.93 -9.31
CA ASP A 176 13.39 11.61 -10.23
C ASP A 176 14.41 10.61 -9.66
N LEU A 177 14.17 10.06 -8.46
CA LEU A 177 14.96 8.95 -7.93
C LEU A 177 14.91 7.76 -8.90
N GLN A 178 16.07 7.39 -9.43
CA GLN A 178 16.21 6.26 -10.34
C GLN A 178 16.76 5.03 -9.62
N LEU A 179 15.98 3.94 -9.66
CA LEU A 179 16.33 2.64 -9.15
C LEU A 179 16.85 1.77 -10.30
N GLN A 180 17.88 0.95 -10.03
CA GLN A 180 18.36 -0.04 -11.02
C GLN A 180 17.28 -1.05 -11.38
N GLY A 181 16.41 -1.36 -10.40
CA GLY A 181 15.19 -2.09 -10.63
C GLY A 181 14.29 -2.11 -9.40
N LEU A 182 13.04 -2.52 -9.60
CA LEU A 182 12.01 -2.56 -8.57
C LEU A 182 11.24 -3.88 -8.68
N TRP A 183 11.16 -4.61 -7.58
CA TRP A 183 10.37 -5.83 -7.51
C TRP A 183 8.91 -5.51 -7.22
N TRP A 184 8.03 -6.09 -8.02
CA TRP A 184 6.59 -6.11 -7.81
C TRP A 184 6.12 -7.51 -7.49
N GLY A 185 5.39 -7.68 -6.38
CA GLY A 185 4.87 -8.96 -5.93
C GLY A 185 5.99 -9.97 -5.65
N ARG A 186 7.10 -9.53 -5.03
CA ARG A 186 8.23 -10.42 -4.77
C ARG A 186 7.81 -11.61 -3.90
N GLY A 187 8.07 -12.83 -4.38
CA GLY A 187 7.66 -14.08 -3.75
C GLY A 187 6.23 -14.54 -4.09
N PHE A 188 5.48 -13.79 -4.90
CA PHE A 188 4.15 -14.16 -5.39
C PHE A 188 4.21 -14.70 -6.82
N GLU A 189 3.16 -15.38 -7.27
CA GLU A 189 3.10 -15.98 -8.61
C GLU A 189 3.18 -14.96 -9.76
N TRP A 190 2.89 -13.69 -9.47
CA TRP A 190 2.97 -12.57 -10.41
C TRP A 190 4.23 -11.71 -10.23
N GLU A 191 5.25 -12.24 -9.55
CA GLU A 191 6.52 -11.54 -9.36
C GLU A 191 7.05 -10.96 -10.68
N THR A 192 7.38 -9.68 -10.67
CA THR A 192 7.96 -8.97 -11.82
C THR A 192 9.09 -8.07 -11.36
N LEU A 193 10.25 -8.15 -12.01
CA LEU A 193 11.32 -7.16 -11.88
C LEU A 193 11.25 -6.15 -13.01
N PHE A 194 11.08 -4.89 -12.65
CA PHE A 194 11.22 -3.77 -13.56
C PHE A 194 12.62 -3.19 -13.47
N PHE A 195 13.21 -2.77 -14.59
CA PHE A 195 14.54 -2.15 -14.63
C PHE A 195 14.42 -0.65 -14.92
N ASP A 196 15.43 0.12 -14.51
CA ASP A 196 15.52 1.57 -14.75
C ASP A 196 14.26 2.34 -14.34
N VAL A 197 13.94 2.25 -13.05
CA VAL A 197 12.64 2.65 -12.51
C VAL A 197 12.73 3.99 -11.79
N THR A 198 11.96 4.97 -12.23
CA THR A 198 11.66 6.21 -11.51
C THR A 198 10.19 6.20 -11.08
N PRO A 199 9.72 7.09 -10.19
CA PRO A 199 8.29 7.21 -9.90
C PRO A 199 7.44 7.40 -11.17
N VAL A 200 7.94 8.16 -12.15
CA VAL A 200 7.26 8.39 -13.44
C VAL A 200 7.24 7.13 -14.32
N SER A 201 8.38 6.47 -14.52
CA SER A 201 8.39 5.24 -15.34
C SER A 201 7.67 4.10 -14.65
N PHE A 202 7.68 4.05 -13.31
CA PHE A 202 6.87 3.11 -12.56
C PHE A 202 5.38 3.39 -12.77
N ALA A 203 4.92 4.63 -12.63
CA ALA A 203 3.52 4.98 -12.95
C ALA A 203 3.12 4.50 -14.35
N GLN A 204 3.98 4.69 -15.37
CA GLN A 204 3.75 4.19 -16.73
C GLN A 204 3.59 2.66 -16.80
N MET A 205 4.27 1.89 -15.95
CA MET A 205 4.10 0.43 -15.89
C MET A 205 2.70 0.01 -15.46
N GLY A 206 1.90 0.90 -14.87
CA GLY A 206 0.48 0.70 -14.64
C GLY A 206 -0.33 0.43 -15.91
N LEU A 207 0.19 0.83 -17.08
CA LEU A 207 -0.40 0.55 -18.40
C LEU A 207 -0.14 -0.89 -18.88
N LEU A 208 0.74 -1.64 -18.22
CA LEU A 208 0.97 -3.04 -18.55
C LEU A 208 -0.25 -3.87 -18.10
N PRO A 209 -0.74 -4.82 -18.93
CA PRO A 209 -1.89 -5.63 -18.59
C PRO A 209 -1.78 -6.28 -17.21
N GLN A 210 -0.60 -6.81 -16.84
CA GLN A 210 -0.36 -7.49 -15.56
C GLN A 210 -0.49 -6.60 -14.31
N ILE A 211 -0.42 -5.27 -14.45
CA ILE A 211 -0.50 -4.32 -13.33
C ILE A 211 -1.94 -3.86 -13.09
N HIS A 212 -2.88 -4.12 -14.01
CA HIS A 212 -4.33 -3.91 -13.84
C HIS A 212 -4.68 -2.51 -13.31
N ARG A 213 -4.21 -1.43 -13.97
CA ARG A 213 -4.61 -0.05 -13.66
C ARG A 213 -5.38 0.56 -14.82
N ARG A 214 -6.23 1.56 -14.51
CA ARG A 214 -6.96 2.31 -15.54
C ARG A 214 -6.03 3.35 -16.13
N GLU A 215 -6.01 3.47 -17.45
CA GLU A 215 -5.12 4.39 -18.16
C GLU A 215 -5.32 5.83 -17.68
N ALA A 216 -6.57 6.26 -17.50
CA ALA A 216 -6.89 7.62 -17.04
C ALA A 216 -6.25 7.96 -15.69
N ASP A 217 -6.22 7.02 -14.74
CA ASP A 217 -5.59 7.22 -13.43
C ASP A 217 -4.07 7.34 -13.57
N ILE A 218 -3.48 6.47 -14.40
CA ILE A 218 -2.04 6.47 -14.63
C ILE A 218 -1.58 7.78 -15.26
N TYR A 219 -2.27 8.29 -16.27
CA TYR A 219 -1.92 9.56 -16.89
C TYR A 219 -2.13 10.76 -15.95
N ALA A 220 -3.17 10.73 -15.11
CA ALA A 220 -3.35 11.74 -14.08
C ALA A 220 -2.17 11.74 -13.08
N ASN A 221 -1.75 10.57 -12.62
CA ASN A 221 -0.62 10.44 -11.70
C ASN A 221 0.70 10.90 -12.35
N ILE A 222 0.95 10.51 -13.61
CA ILE A 222 2.10 10.99 -14.37
C ILE A 222 2.08 12.52 -14.51
N ALA A 223 0.91 13.11 -14.74
CA ALA A 223 0.80 14.56 -14.86
C ALA A 223 1.16 15.27 -13.55
N ASP A 224 0.65 14.78 -12.41
CA ASP A 224 0.97 15.30 -11.08
C ASP A 224 2.48 15.18 -10.79
N LEU A 225 3.10 14.03 -11.08
CA LEU A 225 4.54 13.78 -10.89
C LEU A 225 5.41 14.71 -11.76
N LEU A 226 5.05 14.89 -13.03
CA LEU A 226 5.82 15.72 -13.95
C LEU A 226 5.69 17.21 -13.61
N ALA A 227 4.51 17.66 -13.20
CA ALA A 227 4.23 19.04 -12.86
C ALA A 227 5.14 19.55 -11.74
N VAL A 228 5.34 18.77 -10.66
CA VAL A 228 6.22 19.19 -9.56
C VAL A 228 7.70 19.27 -9.95
N SER A 229 8.12 18.48 -10.94
CA SER A 229 9.47 18.53 -11.50
C SER A 229 9.66 19.62 -12.56
N GLY A 230 8.64 20.46 -12.81
CA GLY A 230 8.67 21.51 -13.82
C GLY A 230 8.67 20.97 -15.27
N ARG A 231 8.34 19.70 -15.47
CA ARG A 231 8.29 19.07 -16.79
C ARG A 231 6.91 19.28 -17.39
N LEU A 232 6.86 19.93 -18.55
CA LEU A 232 5.61 20.19 -19.27
C LEU A 232 4.92 18.88 -19.66
N VAL A 233 3.64 18.79 -19.31
CA VAL A 233 2.75 17.70 -19.73
C VAL A 233 1.89 18.24 -20.87
N PRO A 234 1.96 17.66 -22.08
CA PRO A 234 1.07 18.09 -23.17
C PRO A 234 -0.38 17.74 -22.83
N GLU A 235 -1.33 18.45 -23.45
CA GLU A 235 -2.74 18.06 -23.37
C GLU A 235 -2.92 16.66 -23.96
N LEU A 236 -3.34 15.71 -23.12
CA LEU A 236 -3.56 14.32 -23.52
C LEU A 236 -4.99 14.19 -24.08
N SER A 237 -5.16 14.52 -25.35
CA SER A 237 -6.46 14.49 -26.04
C SER A 237 -6.99 13.08 -26.33
N ASN A 238 -6.18 12.04 -26.08
CA ASN A 238 -6.52 10.65 -26.30
C ASN A 238 -6.43 9.88 -24.98
N VAL A 239 -7.51 9.18 -24.61
CA VAL A 239 -7.40 8.02 -23.73
C VAL A 239 -6.84 6.91 -24.61
N PRO A 240 -5.63 6.37 -24.37
CA PRO A 240 -5.11 5.29 -25.18
C PRO A 240 -6.15 4.18 -25.31
N ASN A 241 -6.18 3.54 -26.47
CA ASN A 241 -7.07 2.43 -26.73
C ASN A 241 -8.58 2.76 -26.75
N ARG A 242 -8.99 4.02 -26.99
CA ARG A 242 -10.41 4.36 -27.19
C ARG A 242 -11.13 3.47 -28.21
N TYR A 243 -10.40 2.97 -29.21
CA TYR A 243 -10.89 2.01 -30.23
C TYR A 243 -11.16 0.59 -29.69
N LEU A 244 -10.77 0.25 -28.46
CA LEU A 244 -11.13 -1.02 -27.83
C LEU A 244 -12.53 -0.99 -27.19
N MET A 245 -13.14 0.20 -27.08
CA MET A 245 -14.51 0.37 -26.58
C MET A 245 -15.56 0.48 -27.69
N SER A 246 -15.16 0.32 -28.96
CA SER A 246 -16.05 0.36 -30.14
C SER A 246 -16.47 -1.03 -30.60
#